data_AF-A0A7Y5WDA6-F1
#
_entry.id   AF-A0A7Y5WDA6-F1
#
_cell.length_a   1.000
_cell.length_b   1.000
_cell.length_c   1.000
_cell.angle_alpha   90.00
_cell.angle_beta   90.00
_cell.angle_gamma   90.00
#
_symmetry.space_group_name_H-M   'P 1'
#
loop_
_entity.id
_entity.type
_entity.pdbx_description
1 polymer ?
#
loop_
_entity_poly.entity_id
_entity_poly.type
_entity_poly.pdbx_seq_one_letter_code
_entity_poly.pdbx_strand_id
1 'polypeptide(L)'
;MPVLVITGTGTEVGKTVTTAAVAASARAAGRSVAVLKAAQTGVTPDERGDADEVARLAGAVTTAELARYPDPLAPATAARRSGREPV
;
A
#
# COMPACT_ATOMS: atom_id res chain seq x y z
N MET A 1 -19.12 -6.51 4.22
CA MET A 1 -18.04 -5.55 3.96
C MET A 1 -17.16 -6.15 2.86
N PRO A 2 -17.17 -5.62 1.63
CA PRO A 2 -16.39 -6.21 0.53
C PRO A 2 -14.89 -5.96 0.71
N VAL A 3 -14.07 -6.89 0.24
CA VAL A 3 -12.61 -6.73 0.14
C VAL A 3 -12.25 -6.66 -1.34
N LEU A 4 -11.52 -5.61 -1.73
CA LEU A 4 -10.97 -5.47 -3.07
C LEU A 4 -9.45 -5.58 -3.01
N VAL A 5 -8.88 -6.45 -3.83
CA VAL A 5 -7.44 -6.62 -3.95
C VAL A 5 -6.97 -6.02 -5.27
N ILE A 6 -6.07 -5.04 -5.19
CA ILE A 6 -5.42 -4.45 -6.37
C ILE A 6 -4.09 -5.16 -6.60
N THR A 7 -3.99 -5.88 -7.72
CA THR A 7 -2.77 -6.58 -8.16
C THR A 7 -2.18 -5.92 -9.40
N GLY A 8 -0.96 -6.29 -9.77
CA GLY A 8 -0.29 -5.81 -10.98
C GLY A 8 0.96 -6.62 -11.29
N THR A 9 1.45 -6.50 -12.51
CA THR A 9 2.53 -7.33 -13.07
C THR A 9 3.94 -6.90 -12.64
N GLY A 10 4.08 -5.78 -11.95
CA GLY A 10 5.39 -5.25 -11.53
C GLY A 10 5.27 -4.02 -10.63
N THR A 11 6.39 -3.37 -10.39
CA THR A 11 6.47 -2.05 -9.74
C THR A 11 6.02 -0.95 -10.71
N GLU A 12 5.64 0.21 -10.19
CA GLU A 12 5.33 1.42 -10.99
C GLU A 12 4.20 1.31 -12.04
N VAL A 13 3.55 0.15 -12.19
CA VAL A 13 2.41 -0.06 -13.11
C VAL A 13 1.10 0.65 -12.69
N GLY A 14 1.14 1.55 -11.69
CA GLY A 14 0.00 2.36 -11.27
C GLY A 14 -0.88 1.80 -10.13
N LYS A 15 -0.48 0.72 -9.45
CA LYS A 15 -1.28 0.09 -8.36
C LYS A 15 -1.68 1.09 -7.26
N THR A 16 -0.76 1.94 -6.83
CA THR A 16 -0.99 2.93 -5.75
C THR A 16 -2.03 3.97 -6.16
N VAL A 17 -1.90 4.53 -7.37
CA VAL A 17 -2.85 5.51 -7.92
C VAL A 17 -4.23 4.86 -8.16
N THR A 18 -4.27 3.63 -8.70
CA THR A 18 -5.53 2.89 -8.87
C THR A 18 -6.22 2.64 -7.52
N THR A 19 -5.46 2.28 -6.49
CA THR A 19 -5.99 2.09 -5.13
C THR A 19 -6.58 3.39 -4.59
N ALA A 20 -5.89 4.52 -4.77
CA ALA A 20 -6.37 5.83 -4.37
C ALA A 20 -7.66 6.24 -5.10
N ALA A 21 -7.74 6.01 -6.42
CA ALA A 21 -8.92 6.33 -7.22
C ALA A 21 -10.16 5.53 -6.77
N VAL A 22 -9.98 4.24 -6.48
CA VAL A 22 -11.06 3.40 -5.95
C VAL A 22 -11.47 3.87 -4.54
N ALA A 23 -10.51 4.15 -3.66
CA ALA A 23 -10.77 4.63 -2.31
C ALA A 23 -11.53 5.97 -2.33
N ALA A 24 -11.08 6.93 -3.14
CA ALA A 24 -11.72 8.22 -3.33
C ALA A 24 -13.16 8.07 -3.84
N SER A 25 -13.37 7.19 -4.82
CA SER A 25 -14.70 6.93 -5.40
C SER A 25 -15.64 6.30 -4.37
N ALA A 26 -15.16 5.32 -3.59
CA ALA A 26 -15.95 4.72 -2.51
C ALA A 26 -16.30 5.73 -1.41
N ARG A 27 -15.34 6.61 -1.05
CA ARG A 27 -15.55 7.71 -0.11
C ARG A 27 -16.58 8.72 -0.62
N ALA A 28 -16.48 9.14 -1.87
CA ALA A 28 -17.46 10.05 -2.50
C ALA A 28 -18.88 9.46 -2.51
N ALA A 29 -18.99 8.13 -2.55
CA ALA A 29 -20.26 7.41 -2.40
C ALA A 29 -20.70 7.21 -0.93
N GLY A 30 -20.10 7.92 0.04
CA GLY A 30 -20.49 7.88 1.45
C GLY A 30 -20.01 6.65 2.22
N ARG A 31 -19.06 5.87 1.69
CA ARG A 31 -18.57 4.65 2.35
C ARG A 31 -17.40 4.94 3.30
N SER A 32 -17.32 4.18 4.40
CA SER A 32 -16.08 4.03 5.15
C SER A 32 -15.09 3.19 4.36
N VAL A 33 -13.83 3.60 4.33
CA VAL A 33 -12.78 2.94 3.54
C VAL A 33 -11.53 2.78 4.40
N ALA A 34 -11.00 1.57 4.41
CA ALA A 34 -9.67 1.26 4.91
C ALA A 34 -8.79 0.76 3.76
N VAL A 35 -7.54 1.19 3.74
CA VAL A 35 -6.53 0.80 2.74
C VAL A 35 -5.37 0.15 3.47
N LEU A 36 -5.05 -1.08 3.08
CA LEU A 36 -3.95 -1.86 3.65
C LEU A 36 -2.85 -2.03 2.61
N LYS A 37 -1.63 -1.66 2.97
CA LYS A 37 -0.41 -2.06 2.28
C LYS A 37 0.21 -3.22 3.03
N ALA A 38 0.19 -4.42 2.45
CA ALA A 38 0.75 -5.60 3.11
C ALA A 38 2.27 -5.42 3.34
N ALA A 39 3.03 -5.17 2.28
CA ALA A 39 4.46 -4.96 2.36
C ALA A 39 4.90 -3.76 1.52
N GLN A 40 5.56 -2.80 2.15
CA GLN A 40 6.32 -1.73 1.52
C GLN A 40 7.78 -2.15 1.39
N THR A 41 8.39 -1.92 0.23
CA THR A 41 9.79 -2.22 -0.03
C THR A 41 10.49 -1.00 -0.62
N GLY A 42 11.79 -0.86 -0.39
CA GLY A 42 12.61 0.18 -1.03
C GLY A 42 12.35 1.60 -0.53
N VAL A 43 11.70 1.76 0.62
CA VAL A 43 11.34 3.06 1.22
C VAL A 43 11.80 3.06 2.67
N THR A 44 12.49 4.12 3.10
CA THR A 44 12.98 4.25 4.49
C THR A 44 11.83 4.52 5.47
N PRO A 45 12.02 4.34 6.79
CA PRO A 45 10.94 4.57 7.77
C PRO A 45 10.40 6.01 7.80
N ASP A 46 11.20 7.00 7.41
CA ASP A 46 10.87 8.42 7.38
C ASP A 46 10.29 8.90 6.03
N GLU A 47 10.40 8.07 4.99
CA GLU A 47 9.83 8.35 3.68
C GLU A 47 8.34 7.97 3.59
N ARG A 48 7.62 8.67 2.71
CA ARG A 48 6.20 8.39 2.44
C ARG A 48 6.04 7.02 1.75
N GLY A 49 5.20 6.15 2.31
CA GLY A 49 4.85 4.86 1.69
C GLY A 49 3.65 4.93 0.75
N ASP A 50 3.33 3.81 0.11
CA ASP A 50 2.16 3.70 -0.77
C ASP A 50 0.84 4.01 -0.05
N ALA A 51 0.72 3.59 1.22
CA ALA A 51 -0.48 3.83 2.02
C ALA A 51 -0.69 5.32 2.29
N ASP A 52 0.38 6.04 2.61
CA ASP A 52 0.35 7.48 2.83
C ASP A 52 0.01 8.24 1.54
N GLU A 53 0.54 7.79 0.41
CA GLU A 53 0.23 8.38 -0.90
C GLU A 53 -1.24 8.17 -1.28
N VAL A 54 -1.82 7.01 -0.93
CA VAL A 54 -3.26 6.80 -1.05
C VAL A 54 -4.05 7.75 -0.16
N ALA A 55 -3.68 7.94 1.11
CA ALA A 55 -4.35 8.90 1.99
C ALA A 55 -4.28 10.33 1.46
N ARG A 56 -3.13 10.73 0.90
CA ARG A 56 -2.97 12.04 0.28
C ARG A 56 -3.90 12.25 -0.92
N LEU A 57 -4.02 11.24 -1.79
CA LEU A 57 -4.79 11.33 -3.03
C LEU A 57 -6.30 11.12 -2.82
N ALA A 58 -6.69 10.22 -1.91
CA ALA A 58 -8.08 9.84 -1.66
C ALA A 58 -8.76 10.66 -0.55
N GLY A 59 -7.99 11.43 0.22
CA GLY A 59 -8.46 12.12 1.42
C GLY A 59 -8.51 11.20 2.65
N ALA A 60 -9.25 11.61 3.68
CA ALA A 60 -9.29 10.92 4.96
C ALA A 60 -9.86 9.49 4.85
N VAL A 61 -8.96 8.51 4.76
CA VAL A 61 -9.21 7.07 4.82
C VAL A 61 -8.34 6.45 5.92
N THR A 62 -8.78 5.36 6.52
CA THR A 62 -7.93 4.60 7.45
C THR A 62 -6.85 3.89 6.65
N THR A 63 -5.59 4.07 7.01
CA THR A 63 -4.46 3.39 6.35
C THR A 63 -3.73 2.49 7.33
N ALA A 64 -3.18 1.40 6.82
CA ALA A 64 -2.27 0.54 7.57
C ALA A 64 -1.21 -0.05 6.63
N GLU A 65 0.00 -0.19 7.15
CA GLU A 65 1.12 -0.86 6.50
C GLU A 65 1.60 -1.97 7.45
N LEU A 66 1.58 -3.24 7.03
CA LEU A 66 1.95 -4.35 7.94
C LEU A 66 3.46 -4.50 8.09
N ALA A 67 4.21 -4.30 7.00
CA ALA A 67 5.67 -4.39 7.03
C ALA A 67 6.32 -3.42 6.06
N ARG A 68 7.46 -2.85 6.50
CA ARG A 68 8.40 -2.09 5.68
C ARG A 68 9.75 -2.80 5.64
N TYR A 69 10.24 -3.06 4.44
CA TYR A 69 11.56 -3.66 4.19
C TYR A 69 12.45 -2.68 3.42
N PRO A 70 13.75 -2.57 3.77
CA PRO A 70 14.63 -1.54 3.23
C PRO A 70 14.98 -1.77 1.74
N ASP A 71 15.12 -3.02 1.32
CA ASP A 71 15.57 -3.35 -0.03
C ASP A 71 14.44 -3.14 -1.06
N PRO A 72 14.71 -2.51 -2.23
CA PRO A 72 13.74 -2.36 -3.33
C PRO A 72 13.58 -3.65 -4.14
N LEU A 73 13.19 -4.73 -3.45
CA LEU A 73 13.02 -6.07 -4.01
C LEU A 73 11.58 -6.54 -3.81
N ALA A 74 11.26 -7.71 -4.40
CA ALA A 74 10.02 -8.40 -4.08
C ALA A 74 9.91 -8.63 -2.55
N PRO A 75 8.73 -8.42 -1.93
CA PRO A 75 8.55 -8.44 -0.47
C PRO A 75 9.19 -9.62 0.25
N ALA A 76 8.96 -10.85 -0.24
CA ALA A 76 9.53 -12.05 0.38
C ALA A 76 11.07 -12.08 0.31
N THR A 77 11.66 -11.56 -0.75
CA THR A 77 13.12 -11.45 -0.89
C THR A 77 13.68 -10.35 0.03
N ALA A 78 13.02 -9.19 0.09
CA ALA A 78 13.42 -8.10 0.97
C ALA A 78 13.33 -8.50 2.45
N ALA A 79 12.26 -9.18 2.85
CA ALA A 79 12.09 -9.73 4.19
C ALA A 79 13.26 -10.66 4.57
N ARG A 80 13.52 -11.68 3.74
CA ARG A 80 14.62 -12.63 3.96
C ARG A 80 15.99 -11.96 4.05
N ARG A 81 16.29 -10.99 3.17
CA ARG A 81 17.56 -10.25 3.21
C ARG A 81 17.71 -9.40 4.47
N SER A 82 16.61 -8.88 4.98
CA SER A 82 16.59 -8.16 6.26
C SER A 82 16.56 -9.06 7.50
N GLY A 83 16.59 -10.39 7.35
CA GLY A 83 16.50 -11.34 8.45
C GLY A 83 15.12 -11.36 9.13
N ARG A 84 14.06 -10.99 8.41
CA ARG A 84 12.66 -10.89 8.91
C ARG A 84 11.77 -11.87 8.16
N GLU A 85 10.68 -12.30 8.80
CA GLU A 85 9.66 -13.13 8.17
C GLU A 85 8.87 -12.34 7.11
N PRO A 86 8.52 -12.93 5.95
CA PRO A 86 7.57 -12.36 5.02
C PRO A 86 6.18 -12.19 5.65
N VAL A 87 5.46 -11.16 5.23
CA VAL A 87 4.01 -10.98 5.47
C VAL A 87 3.18 -11.70 4.43
#